data_AF-A0A1I4ZT09-F1
#
_entry.id   AF-A0A1I4ZT09-F1
#
_cell.length_a   1.000
_cell.length_b   1.000
_cell.length_c   1.000
_cell.angle_alpha   90.00
_cell.angle_beta   90.00
_cell.angle_gamma   90.00
#
_symmetry.space_group_name_H-M   'P 1'
#
loop_
_entity.id
_entity.type
_entity.pdbx_description
1 polymer ?
#
loop_
_entity_poly.entity_id
_entity_poly.type
_entity_poly.pdbx_seq_one_letter_code
_entity_poly.pdbx_strand_id
1 'polypeptide(L)'
;MTKDVIALTPKMPDVWALMTSLYAGGSELDLSAAAEGAVVQLHGPGGRPLVSVESPVLVQVPGEAERLLGQRAAVPYWWTEARASTAVPEAERLAEVVCGRLNALLGGSTWPPGAAASTQVVDVSAVPSAGSGQPAVDVVTDHAAVVLIDRPVVALTSWLAEIMRTAAVSRRSLQIVTPRGVRLTPAARTALARVPNRWVVQDPECGYYDGLSGAVLRWRDGAFSPALAEDGTAAVAPAFTRRTTDGDAPGGTTDGATGDASEGEGTGAGTSDGPAPEGAADDVPGRQLLVALRTVHRADEHLLLGRGLEAAWKALTGTAPAGWGTAEPVNLPWSPRQLTDLARERAPEPSQLIVVGTPDRPAAATVRVTRTTKGVEEDVVLTIGYAAGEHPPLDRVEALADTLVREHGLRTLLTSVRVARADLTTAPRLEGPPLPATFTLGPDDVHTVGLDHARRPPVEVRPKQLGPTSRPALHYPLGDGTDPASWTRLQQLTAHLRDDHSRPSAPAQQG
;
A
#
# COMPACT_ATOMS: atom_id res chain seq x y z
N MET A 1 18.53 -6.23 9.37
CA MET A 1 17.53 -5.42 8.65
C MET A 1 17.46 -4.07 9.33
N THR A 2 17.11 -3.01 8.60
CA THR A 2 16.91 -1.67 9.17
C THR A 2 15.77 -1.74 10.16
N LYS A 3 15.98 -1.18 11.34
CA LYS A 3 14.98 -1.12 12.41
C LYS A 3 14.40 0.29 12.45
N ASP A 4 13.11 0.36 12.16
CA ASP A 4 12.32 1.57 12.29
C ASP A 4 11.71 1.59 13.70
N VAL A 5 11.89 2.69 14.41
CA VAL A 5 11.31 2.94 15.73
C VAL A 5 10.46 4.20 15.64
N ILE A 6 9.22 4.15 16.13
CA ILE A 6 8.26 5.24 15.95
C ILE A 6 7.76 5.71 17.31
N ALA A 7 7.86 7.02 17.54
CA ALA A 7 7.22 7.67 18.68
C ALA A 7 5.86 8.24 18.24
N LEU A 8 4.82 7.88 18.98
CA LEU A 8 3.47 8.42 18.85
C LEU A 8 3.18 9.32 20.05
N THR A 9 3.36 10.63 19.90
CA THR A 9 3.29 11.60 21.01
C THR A 9 2.02 12.46 20.92
N PRO A 10 1.38 12.83 22.04
CA PRO A 10 0.20 13.70 22.03
C PRO A 10 0.55 15.19 21.77
N LYS A 11 1.83 15.55 21.92
CA LYS A 11 2.35 16.92 21.73
C LYS A 11 3.38 16.95 20.61
N MET A 12 3.47 18.09 19.93
CA MET A 12 4.47 18.32 18.88
C MET A 12 5.86 18.22 19.50
N PRO A 13 6.75 17.38 18.96
CA PRO A 13 8.17 17.45 19.29
C PRO A 13 8.73 18.76 18.77
N ASP A 14 9.02 19.69 19.67
CA ASP A 14 9.76 20.90 19.33
C ASP A 14 11.25 20.58 19.12
N VAL A 15 11.99 21.56 18.62
CA VAL A 15 13.43 21.41 18.37
C VAL A 15 14.17 20.98 19.63
N TRP A 16 13.78 21.48 20.81
CA TRP A 16 14.43 21.13 22.08
C TRP A 16 14.18 19.66 22.46
N ALA A 17 12.95 19.17 22.34
CA ALA A 17 12.59 17.79 22.63
C ALA A 17 13.33 16.83 21.68
N LEU A 18 13.39 17.17 20.39
CA LEU A 18 14.14 16.41 19.39
C LEU A 18 15.64 16.37 19.72
N MET A 19 16.25 17.52 19.99
CA MET A 19 17.68 17.62 20.34
C MET A 19 18.01 16.86 21.64
N THR A 20 17.21 17.03 22.69
CA THR A 20 17.40 16.33 23.97
C THR A 20 17.31 14.81 23.81
N SER A 21 16.45 14.36 22.90
CA SER A 21 16.29 12.94 22.58
C SER A 21 17.45 12.43 21.73
N LEU A 22 17.92 13.21 20.75
CA LEU A 22 19.06 12.87 19.88
C LEU A 22 20.41 12.80 20.61
N TYR A 23 20.60 13.59 21.68
CA TYR A 23 21.73 13.43 22.61
C TYR A 23 21.72 12.10 23.39
N ALA A 24 20.85 11.14 23.03
CA ALA A 24 20.90 9.75 23.44
C ALA A 24 22.24 9.05 23.17
N GLY A 25 22.97 9.44 22.12
CA GLY A 25 24.26 8.83 21.82
C GLY A 25 25.48 9.55 22.42
N GLY A 26 25.25 10.54 23.29
CA GLY A 26 26.30 11.39 23.89
C GLY A 26 26.45 12.73 23.17
N SER A 27 27.15 13.68 23.81
CA SER A 27 27.38 15.05 23.30
C SER A 27 28.36 15.13 22.13
N GLU A 28 29.15 14.08 21.93
CA GLU A 28 30.24 14.03 20.94
C GLU A 28 29.77 13.63 19.52
N LEU A 29 28.48 13.42 19.33
CA LEU A 29 27.91 13.02 18.05
C LEU A 29 27.49 14.23 17.21
N ASP A 30 27.83 14.20 15.94
CA ASP A 30 27.52 15.28 15.00
C ASP A 30 26.09 15.15 14.47
N LEU A 31 25.41 16.28 14.31
CA LEU A 31 24.07 16.37 13.73
C LEU A 31 24.11 17.09 12.39
N SER A 32 23.42 16.55 11.40
CA SER A 32 23.18 17.25 10.13
C SER A 32 21.71 17.20 9.73
N ALA A 33 21.30 18.17 8.93
CA ALA A 33 20.03 18.17 8.25
C ALA A 33 20.19 17.59 6.84
N ALA A 34 19.21 16.80 6.40
CA ALA A 34 19.10 16.24 5.05
C ALA A 34 17.69 16.47 4.49
N ALA A 35 17.52 16.22 3.18
CA ALA A 35 16.25 16.37 2.46
C ALA A 35 15.57 17.74 2.73
N GLU A 36 16.32 18.83 2.49
CA GLU A 36 15.86 20.22 2.71
C GLU A 36 15.38 20.49 4.15
N GLY A 37 15.94 19.77 5.13
CA GLY A 37 15.58 19.90 6.55
C GLY A 37 14.45 18.97 7.00
N ALA A 38 13.90 18.16 6.11
CA ALA A 38 12.85 17.20 6.45
C ALA A 38 13.36 16.00 7.27
N VAL A 39 14.68 15.77 7.30
CA VAL A 39 15.31 14.69 8.06
C VAL A 39 16.48 15.24 8.88
N VAL A 40 16.55 14.87 10.15
CA VAL A 40 17.70 15.11 11.02
C VAL A 40 18.49 13.81 11.17
N GLN A 41 19.81 13.87 10.96
CA GLN A 41 20.69 12.71 10.99
C GLN A 41 21.72 12.85 12.10
N LEU A 42 21.81 11.81 12.92
CA LEU A 42 22.82 11.65 13.96
C LEU A 42 23.99 10.86 13.40
N HIS A 43 25.19 11.40 13.49
CA HIS A 43 26.41 10.83 12.94
C HIS A 43 27.33 10.32 14.04
N GLY A 44 27.92 9.15 13.80
CA GLY A 44 29.02 8.62 14.56
C GLY A 44 30.37 9.18 14.11
N PRO A 45 31.46 8.80 14.81
CA PRO A 45 32.81 9.15 14.41
C PRO A 45 33.08 8.89 12.92
N GLY A 46 33.75 9.83 12.25
CA GLY A 46 34.03 9.76 10.81
C GLY A 46 32.86 10.14 9.89
N GLY A 47 31.81 10.77 10.43
CA GLY A 47 30.68 11.28 9.63
C GLY A 47 29.72 10.20 9.13
N ARG A 48 29.76 9.00 9.73
CA ARG A 48 28.83 7.91 9.37
C ARG A 48 27.45 8.20 9.95
N PRO A 49 26.36 8.01 9.20
CA PRO A 49 25.04 8.23 9.75
C PRO A 49 24.58 7.00 10.55
N LEU A 50 24.14 7.22 11.79
CA LEU A 50 23.69 6.19 12.74
C LEU A 50 22.16 6.09 12.79
N VAL A 51 21.50 7.23 13.01
CA VAL A 51 20.04 7.32 13.11
C VAL A 51 19.56 8.49 12.27
N SER A 52 18.48 8.27 11.53
CA SER A 52 17.72 9.35 10.86
C SER A 52 16.38 9.53 11.54
N VAL A 53 16.04 10.75 11.88
CA VAL A 53 14.73 11.11 12.41
C VAL A 53 14.00 11.94 11.35
N GLU A 54 12.89 11.42 10.86
CA GLU A 54 12.00 12.13 9.94
C GLU A 54 11.22 13.22 10.69
N SER A 55 10.86 14.29 9.97
CA SER A 55 10.06 15.38 10.53
C SER A 55 8.75 14.86 11.14
N PRO A 56 8.37 15.28 12.36
CA PRO A 56 7.13 14.87 12.97
C PRO A 56 5.91 15.22 12.11
N VAL A 57 5.02 14.25 11.90
CA VAL A 57 3.78 14.42 11.14
C VAL A 57 2.58 14.39 12.08
N LEU A 58 1.75 15.43 12.06
CA LEU A 58 0.49 15.43 12.81
C LEU A 58 -0.54 14.55 12.10
N VAL A 59 -0.86 13.40 12.67
CA VAL A 59 -1.90 12.48 12.17
C VAL A 59 -3.22 12.80 12.85
N GLN A 60 -4.20 13.22 12.05
CA GLN A 60 -5.56 13.54 12.50
C GLN A 60 -6.58 12.46 12.13
N VAL A 61 -6.14 11.44 11.37
CA VAL A 61 -7.01 10.44 10.76
C VAL A 61 -7.06 9.20 11.66
N PRO A 62 -8.25 8.79 12.15
CA PRO A 62 -8.38 7.61 13.00
C PRO A 62 -7.87 6.34 12.30
N GLY A 63 -7.25 5.44 13.06
CA GLY A 63 -6.90 4.11 12.58
C GLY A 63 -5.53 3.95 11.91
N GLU A 64 -4.83 5.03 11.56
CA GLU A 64 -3.55 4.91 10.84
C GLU A 64 -2.48 4.14 11.62
N ALA A 65 -2.36 4.37 12.94
CA ALA A 65 -1.44 3.62 13.78
C ALA A 65 -1.81 2.13 13.84
N GLU A 66 -3.11 1.80 13.92
CA GLU A 66 -3.56 0.40 13.95
C GLU A 66 -3.29 -0.27 12.61
N ARG A 67 -3.58 0.43 11.51
CA ARG A 67 -3.37 -0.06 10.14
C ARG A 67 -1.90 -0.29 9.78
N LEU A 68 -0.99 0.58 10.24
CA LEU A 68 0.42 0.54 9.86
C LEU A 68 1.32 -0.15 10.90
N LEU A 69 0.95 -0.12 12.17
CA LEU A 69 1.77 -0.61 13.29
C LEU A 69 1.12 -1.77 14.06
N GLY A 70 -0.18 -2.03 13.85
CA GLY A 70 -0.94 -2.93 14.71
C GLY A 70 -1.21 -2.36 16.11
N GLN A 71 -1.05 -1.04 16.29
CA GLN A 71 -1.19 -0.38 17.60
C GLN A 71 -2.20 0.76 17.55
N ARG A 72 -3.15 0.81 18.49
CA ARG A 72 -4.12 1.90 18.57
C ARG A 72 -3.50 3.17 19.15
N ALA A 73 -3.88 4.31 18.60
CA ALA A 73 -3.53 5.64 19.11
C ALA A 73 -4.72 6.59 18.95
N ALA A 74 -5.00 7.38 19.99
CA ALA A 74 -6.06 8.39 19.95
C ALA A 74 -5.60 9.60 19.12
N VAL A 75 -6.44 10.04 18.18
CA VAL A 75 -6.17 11.21 17.34
C VAL A 75 -6.59 12.52 18.03
N PRO A 76 -5.91 13.65 17.75
CA PRO A 76 -4.70 13.73 16.93
C PRO A 76 -3.44 13.33 17.71
N TYR A 77 -2.44 12.81 17.01
CA TYR A 77 -1.12 12.51 17.58
C TYR A 77 -0.02 12.86 16.57
N TRP A 78 1.20 13.04 17.07
CA TRP A 78 2.39 13.25 16.25
C TRP A 78 3.11 11.93 16.02
N TRP A 79 3.38 11.63 14.77
CA TRP A 79 4.16 10.50 14.31
C TRP A 79 5.60 10.96 14.06
N THR A 80 6.56 10.42 14.80
CA THR A 80 7.99 10.67 14.58
C THR A 80 8.69 9.35 14.32
N GLU A 81 9.30 9.21 13.13
CA GLU A 81 9.96 7.98 12.70
C GLU A 81 11.47 8.13 12.82
N ALA A 82 12.10 7.23 13.57
CA ALA A 82 13.54 7.09 13.69
C ALA A 82 14.00 5.80 13.01
N ARG A 83 14.91 5.90 12.04
CA ARG A 83 15.48 4.76 11.31
C ARG A 83 16.92 4.54 11.73
N ALA A 84 17.22 3.32 12.17
CA ALA A 84 18.58 2.90 12.53
C ALA A 84 19.34 2.36 11.31
N SER A 85 20.60 2.77 11.15
CA SER A 85 21.50 2.21 10.14
C SER A 85 21.74 0.70 10.37
N THR A 86 21.73 -0.09 9.31
CA THR A 86 22.10 -1.52 9.37
C THR A 86 23.60 -1.77 9.50
N ALA A 87 24.43 -0.75 9.24
CA ALA A 87 25.87 -0.88 9.25
C ALA A 87 26.46 -0.93 10.68
N VAL A 88 25.69 -0.56 11.70
CA VAL A 88 26.15 -0.43 13.08
C VAL A 88 25.17 -1.12 14.03
N PRO A 89 25.57 -2.20 14.73
CA PRO A 89 24.67 -2.93 15.64
C PRO A 89 24.02 -2.04 16.72
N GLU A 90 24.75 -1.06 17.23
CA GLU A 90 24.28 -0.15 18.29
C GLU A 90 23.27 0.89 17.80
N ALA A 91 23.14 1.09 16.48
CA ALA A 91 22.23 2.09 15.92
C ALA A 91 20.76 1.77 16.21
N GLU A 92 20.40 0.49 16.27
CA GLU A 92 19.05 0.05 16.65
C GLU A 92 18.70 0.54 18.05
N ARG A 93 19.55 0.22 19.02
CA ARG A 93 19.37 0.65 20.41
C ARG A 93 19.36 2.18 20.53
N LEU A 94 20.14 2.88 19.71
CA LEU A 94 20.14 4.34 19.69
C LEU A 94 18.79 4.90 19.21
N ALA A 95 18.20 4.36 18.14
CA ALA A 95 16.87 4.76 17.68
C ALA A 95 15.78 4.48 18.73
N GLU A 96 15.88 3.35 19.42
CA GLU A 96 15.01 2.99 20.55
C GLU A 96 15.07 4.03 21.68
N VAL A 97 16.28 4.41 22.10
CA VAL A 97 16.49 5.41 23.15
C VAL A 97 16.00 6.79 22.71
N VAL A 98 16.22 7.20 21.45
CA VAL A 98 15.73 8.48 20.90
C VAL A 98 14.20 8.55 21.00
N CYS A 99 13.49 7.55 20.50
CA CYS A 99 12.03 7.51 20.58
C CYS A 99 11.52 7.32 22.02
N GLY A 100 12.22 6.54 22.85
CA GLY A 100 11.93 6.39 24.27
C GLY A 100 12.03 7.70 25.05
N ARG A 101 13.06 8.51 24.78
CA ARG A 101 13.23 9.85 25.38
C ARG A 101 12.17 10.84 24.90
N LEU A 102 11.82 10.82 23.61
CA LEU A 102 10.71 11.64 23.10
C LEU A 102 9.42 11.35 23.86
N ASN A 103 9.09 10.07 24.04
CA ASN A 103 7.91 9.66 24.79
C ASN A 103 8.01 9.98 26.28
N ALA A 104 9.19 9.91 26.89
CA ALA A 104 9.39 10.33 28.29
C ALA A 104 9.14 11.84 28.48
N LEU A 105 9.53 12.67 27.50
CA LEU A 105 9.36 14.13 27.55
C LEU A 105 7.93 14.57 27.20
N LEU A 106 7.31 13.93 26.20
CA LEU A 106 6.06 14.40 25.59
C LEU A 106 4.85 13.56 25.99
N GLY A 107 5.06 12.41 26.63
CA GLY A 107 4.06 11.35 26.80
C GLY A 107 3.87 10.57 25.49
N GLY A 108 3.05 9.51 25.53
CA GLY A 108 2.71 8.72 24.34
C GLY A 108 3.20 7.29 24.40
N SER A 109 3.57 6.74 23.24
CA SER A 109 3.96 5.32 23.10
C SER A 109 5.00 5.12 22.00
N THR A 110 5.82 4.08 22.13
CA THR A 110 6.82 3.69 21.12
C THR A 110 6.39 2.42 20.43
N TRP A 111 6.58 2.34 19.12
CA TRP A 111 6.58 1.10 18.36
C TRP A 111 8.01 0.73 17.92
N PRO A 112 8.43 -0.54 17.98
CA PRO A 112 7.67 -1.69 18.49
C PRO A 112 7.44 -1.62 20.02
N PRO A 113 6.37 -2.26 20.54
CA PRO A 113 6.15 -2.33 21.99
C PRO A 113 7.37 -2.93 22.68
N GLY A 114 7.89 -2.26 23.72
CA GLY A 114 9.09 -2.69 24.46
C GLY A 114 10.39 -2.00 24.05
N ALA A 115 10.46 -1.35 22.88
CA ALA A 115 11.61 -0.52 22.47
C ALA A 115 11.90 0.62 23.47
N ALA A 116 10.88 1.09 24.20
CA ALA A 116 11.00 2.22 25.14
C ALA A 116 11.66 1.90 26.49
N ALA A 117 12.18 0.67 26.72
CA ALA A 117 12.60 0.25 28.06
C ALA A 117 13.88 0.94 28.58
N SER A 118 14.67 1.56 27.71
CA SER A 118 15.93 2.22 28.11
C SER A 118 15.97 3.67 27.65
N THR A 119 16.26 4.58 28.56
CA THR A 119 16.58 6.00 28.29
C THR A 119 18.09 6.29 28.43
N GLN A 120 18.89 5.26 28.72
CA GLN A 120 20.32 5.37 28.97
C GLN A 120 21.09 5.74 27.71
N VAL A 121 22.21 6.45 27.89
CA VAL A 121 23.09 6.83 26.77
C VAL A 121 23.68 5.58 26.14
N VAL A 122 23.69 5.53 24.80
CA VAL A 122 24.29 4.42 24.04
C VAL A 122 25.70 4.81 23.61
N ASP A 123 26.70 4.04 24.04
CA ASP A 123 28.08 4.21 23.58
C ASP A 123 28.22 3.64 22.16
N VAL A 124 28.65 4.49 21.21
CA VAL A 124 28.80 4.17 19.78
C VAL A 124 30.26 4.29 19.30
N SER A 125 31.22 4.34 20.24
CA SER A 125 32.64 4.63 19.96
C SER A 125 33.43 3.49 19.29
N ALA A 126 32.93 2.25 19.30
CA ALA A 126 33.76 1.05 19.08
C ALA A 126 33.65 0.34 17.70
N VAL A 127 33.30 1.02 16.60
CA VAL A 127 33.03 0.32 15.31
C VAL A 127 33.89 0.86 14.15
N PRO A 128 34.66 0.02 13.42
CA PRO A 128 35.48 0.43 12.27
C PRO A 128 34.67 0.84 11.03
N SER A 129 35.31 1.61 10.15
CA SER A 129 34.71 2.32 9.00
C SER A 129 34.62 1.49 7.72
N ALA A 130 33.42 1.40 7.13
CA ALA A 130 33.19 1.29 5.69
C ALA A 130 31.71 1.59 5.34
N GLY A 131 31.45 2.50 4.39
CA GLY A 131 30.14 2.63 3.73
C GLY A 131 29.66 4.06 3.47
N SER A 132 29.36 4.35 2.20
CA SER A 132 29.00 5.66 1.65
C SER A 132 27.57 6.12 1.93
N GLY A 133 27.42 7.38 2.37
CA GLY A 133 26.40 8.35 1.95
C GLY A 133 24.91 7.99 1.97
N GLN A 134 24.20 8.62 2.90
CA GLN A 134 22.76 8.53 3.21
C GLN A 134 22.32 7.28 3.99
N PRO A 135 22.02 7.39 5.30
CA PRO A 135 21.46 6.28 6.11
C PRO A 135 20.10 5.76 5.63
N ALA A 136 19.48 6.47 4.69
CA ALA A 136 18.19 6.16 4.10
C ALA A 136 18.24 4.99 3.11
N VAL A 137 19.41 4.65 2.56
CA VAL A 137 19.54 3.55 1.59
C VAL A 137 20.69 2.67 2.04
N ASP A 138 20.39 1.40 2.30
CA ASP A 138 21.36 0.47 2.86
C ASP A 138 22.48 0.12 1.87
N VAL A 139 22.15 -0.02 0.58
CA VAL A 139 23.13 -0.26 -0.47
C VAL A 139 22.80 0.56 -1.71
N VAL A 140 23.76 1.32 -2.21
CA VAL A 140 23.66 2.01 -3.51
C VAL A 140 24.71 1.43 -4.46
N THR A 141 24.26 1.00 -5.64
CA THR A 141 25.12 0.52 -6.72
C THR A 141 24.88 1.34 -7.99
N ASP A 142 25.56 1.01 -9.08
CA ASP A 142 25.29 1.63 -10.38
C ASP A 142 23.89 1.29 -10.93
N HIS A 143 23.27 0.21 -10.43
CA HIS A 143 22.02 -0.34 -10.97
C HIS A 143 20.84 -0.28 -9.99
N ALA A 144 21.09 -0.22 -8.69
CA ALA A 144 20.06 -0.29 -7.66
C ALA A 144 20.31 0.63 -6.47
N ALA A 145 19.21 1.11 -5.88
CA ALA A 145 19.12 1.60 -4.52
C ALA A 145 18.36 0.54 -3.72
N VAL A 146 19.02 -0.09 -2.74
CA VAL A 146 18.48 -1.19 -1.95
C VAL A 146 18.16 -0.68 -0.55
N VAL A 147 16.95 -0.96 -0.11
CA VAL A 147 16.43 -0.56 1.21
C VAL A 147 15.96 -1.81 1.94
N LEU A 148 16.44 -2.04 3.15
CA LEU A 148 15.99 -3.11 4.02
C LEU A 148 14.87 -2.56 4.91
N ILE A 149 13.74 -3.25 5.01
CA ILE A 149 12.64 -2.84 5.89
C ILE A 149 12.14 -4.05 6.67
N ASP A 150 12.13 -3.91 7.99
CA ASP A 150 11.62 -4.92 8.93
C ASP A 150 10.45 -4.35 9.75
N ARG A 151 9.37 -4.04 9.02
CA ARG A 151 8.09 -3.61 9.59
C ARG A 151 7.00 -4.58 9.15
N PRO A 152 5.99 -4.89 10.00
CA PRO A 152 4.88 -5.77 9.62
C PRO A 152 4.14 -5.32 8.36
N VAL A 153 4.08 -4.00 8.13
CA VAL A 153 3.46 -3.37 6.97
C VAL A 153 4.37 -2.27 6.45
N VAL A 154 4.77 -2.37 5.18
CA VAL A 154 5.50 -1.32 4.45
C VAL A 154 4.48 -0.41 3.76
N ALA A 155 4.56 0.88 4.09
CA ALA A 155 3.71 1.93 3.57
C ALA A 155 4.46 2.81 2.56
N LEU A 156 3.72 3.54 1.72
CA LEU A 156 4.31 4.53 0.82
C LEU A 156 4.56 5.83 1.61
N THR A 157 5.64 5.84 2.40
CA THR A 157 6.04 7.02 3.19
C THR A 157 6.63 8.12 2.32
N SER A 158 6.68 9.35 2.82
CA SER A 158 7.30 10.49 2.12
C SER A 158 8.76 10.20 1.79
N TRP A 159 9.47 9.58 2.73
CA TRP A 159 10.83 9.09 2.55
C TRP A 159 10.95 8.02 1.46
N LEU A 160 10.05 7.04 1.44
CA LEU A 160 10.10 6.00 0.41
C LEU A 160 9.83 6.60 -0.97
N ALA A 161 8.86 7.52 -1.06
CA ALA A 161 8.57 8.26 -2.29
C ALA A 161 9.76 9.13 -2.75
N GLU A 162 10.54 9.69 -1.82
CA GLU A 162 11.78 10.42 -2.10
C GLU A 162 12.87 9.50 -2.69
N ILE A 163 13.09 8.34 -2.06
CA ILE A 163 14.05 7.35 -2.55
C ILE A 163 13.65 6.88 -3.95
N MET A 164 12.37 6.59 -4.18
CA MET A 164 11.84 6.23 -5.49
C MET A 164 12.17 7.30 -6.54
N ARG A 165 11.98 8.58 -6.19
CA ARG A 165 12.25 9.70 -7.10
C ARG A 165 13.74 9.82 -7.39
N THR A 166 14.58 9.74 -6.37
CA THR A 166 16.04 9.85 -6.49
C THR A 166 16.62 8.69 -7.31
N ALA A 167 16.12 7.47 -7.07
CA ALA A 167 16.48 6.29 -7.85
C ALA A 167 16.10 6.47 -9.33
N ALA A 168 14.87 6.94 -9.61
CA ALA A 168 14.43 7.20 -10.98
C ALA A 168 15.27 8.26 -11.71
N VAL A 169 15.56 9.39 -11.05
CA VAL A 169 16.44 10.46 -11.59
C VAL A 169 17.84 9.91 -11.89
N SER A 170 18.34 9.05 -11.02
CA SER A 170 19.65 8.40 -11.17
C SER A 170 19.63 7.17 -12.09
N ARG A 171 18.50 6.84 -12.72
CA ARG A 171 18.29 5.64 -13.55
C ARG A 171 18.60 4.32 -12.85
N ARG A 172 18.40 4.26 -11.53
CA ARG A 172 18.53 3.06 -10.69
C ARG A 172 17.16 2.43 -10.44
N SER A 173 17.15 1.13 -10.16
CA SER A 173 15.98 0.45 -9.59
C SER A 173 15.90 0.67 -8.08
N LEU A 174 14.71 0.92 -7.54
CA LEU A 174 14.48 0.77 -6.09
C LEU A 174 14.19 -0.70 -5.79
N GLN A 175 14.92 -1.29 -4.84
CA GLN A 175 14.70 -2.66 -4.38
C GLN A 175 14.49 -2.69 -2.87
N ILE A 176 13.28 -3.01 -2.43
CA ILE A 176 12.95 -3.12 -1.01
C ILE A 176 13.12 -4.58 -0.58
N VAL A 177 14.01 -4.84 0.37
CA VAL A 177 14.25 -6.17 0.93
C VAL A 177 13.51 -6.32 2.25
N THR A 178 12.66 -7.33 2.37
CA THR A 178 11.87 -7.59 3.58
C THR A 178 11.87 -9.07 3.97
N PRO A 179 11.69 -9.42 5.26
CA PRO A 179 11.33 -10.78 5.65
C PRO A 179 9.99 -11.25 5.06
N ARG A 180 9.76 -12.58 5.01
CA ARG A 180 8.53 -13.19 4.47
C ARG A 180 7.21 -12.78 5.13
N GLY A 181 7.24 -12.36 6.40
CA GLY A 181 6.05 -11.96 7.15
C GLY A 181 5.57 -10.54 6.86
N VAL A 182 6.37 -9.75 6.13
CA VAL A 182 6.08 -8.35 5.84
C VAL A 182 5.03 -8.23 4.74
N ARG A 183 4.15 -7.23 4.86
CA ARG A 183 3.08 -6.95 3.90
C ARG A 183 3.20 -5.54 3.34
N LEU A 184 2.58 -5.28 2.20
CA LEU A 184 2.52 -3.94 1.59
C LEU A 184 1.14 -3.32 1.76
N THR A 185 1.07 -2.01 1.99
CA THR A 185 -0.18 -1.25 1.80
C THR A 185 -0.58 -1.23 0.32
N PRO A 186 -1.86 -0.96 -0.02
CA PRO A 186 -2.28 -0.78 -1.42
C PRO A 186 -1.48 0.28 -2.17
N ALA A 187 -1.12 1.38 -1.51
CA ALA A 187 -0.32 2.45 -2.11
C ALA A 187 1.12 2.01 -2.38
N ALA A 188 1.78 1.37 -1.40
CA ALA A 188 3.13 0.82 -1.59
C ALA A 188 3.17 -0.24 -2.69
N ARG A 189 2.21 -1.17 -2.71
CA ARG A 189 2.06 -2.17 -3.78
C ARG A 189 1.94 -1.51 -5.15
N THR A 190 1.07 -0.51 -5.29
CA THR A 190 0.82 0.18 -6.57
C THR A 190 2.08 0.91 -7.05
N ALA A 191 2.84 1.51 -6.13
CA ALA A 191 4.07 2.20 -6.42
C ALA A 191 5.19 1.23 -6.86
N LEU A 192 5.31 0.08 -6.19
CA LEU A 192 6.32 -0.95 -6.47
C LEU A 192 6.01 -1.82 -7.69
N ALA A 193 4.75 -1.94 -8.09
CA ALA A 193 4.37 -2.68 -9.31
C ALA A 193 4.90 -2.02 -10.60
N ARG A 194 5.46 -0.80 -10.52
CA ARG A 194 6.05 -0.10 -11.67
C ARG A 194 7.51 -0.50 -11.85
N VAL A 195 7.88 -0.90 -13.06
CA VAL A 195 9.27 -1.11 -13.46
C VAL A 195 10.02 0.23 -13.39
N PRO A 196 11.26 0.28 -12.86
CA PRO A 196 12.14 -0.85 -12.51
C PRO A 196 12.13 -1.25 -11.02
N ASN A 197 11.10 -0.90 -10.25
CA ASN A 197 11.07 -1.18 -8.81
C ASN A 197 10.88 -2.67 -8.50
N ARG A 198 11.29 -3.08 -7.30
CA ARG A 198 11.22 -4.48 -6.87
C ARG A 198 10.92 -4.62 -5.39
N TRP A 199 10.08 -5.60 -5.05
CA TRP A 199 9.91 -6.08 -3.69
C TRP A 199 10.63 -7.42 -3.56
N VAL A 200 11.79 -7.42 -2.88
CA VAL A 200 12.63 -8.59 -2.64
C VAL A 200 12.25 -9.19 -1.29
N VAL A 201 11.78 -10.41 -1.30
CA VAL A 201 11.39 -11.13 -0.08
C VAL A 201 12.49 -12.11 0.26
N GLN A 202 12.99 -12.01 1.48
CA GLN A 202 13.92 -12.98 2.05
C GLN A 202 13.12 -14.08 2.74
N ASP A 203 13.33 -15.31 2.31
CA ASP A 203 12.76 -16.51 2.89
C ASP A 203 13.87 -17.51 3.26
N PRO A 204 13.83 -18.10 4.47
CA PRO A 204 14.87 -19.03 4.93
C PRO A 204 15.02 -20.29 4.08
N GLU A 205 13.96 -20.74 3.40
CA GLU A 205 13.93 -22.02 2.68
C GLU A 205 14.30 -21.83 1.20
N CYS A 206 13.80 -20.78 0.56
CA CYS A 206 13.97 -20.55 -0.89
C CYS A 206 14.89 -19.38 -1.26
N GLY A 207 15.49 -18.70 -0.28
CA GLY A 207 16.43 -17.59 -0.51
C GLY A 207 15.69 -16.28 -0.78
N TYR A 208 15.86 -15.70 -1.97
CA TYR A 208 15.23 -14.43 -2.34
C TYR A 208 14.25 -14.63 -3.50
N TYR A 209 13.08 -14.01 -3.40
CA TYR A 209 12.10 -13.99 -4.48
C TYR A 209 11.40 -12.63 -4.58
N ASP A 210 10.77 -12.35 -5.71
CA ASP A 210 9.99 -11.14 -5.89
C ASP A 210 8.59 -11.30 -5.25
N GLY A 211 8.24 -10.45 -4.29
CA GLY A 211 7.00 -10.59 -3.53
C GLY A 211 5.72 -10.30 -4.31
N LEU A 212 5.80 -9.72 -5.51
CA LEU A 212 4.63 -9.45 -6.37
C LEU A 212 4.42 -10.54 -7.43
N SER A 213 5.50 -11.14 -7.93
CA SER A 213 5.48 -12.08 -9.06
C SER A 213 5.89 -13.51 -8.69
N GLY A 214 6.54 -13.70 -7.54
CA GLY A 214 7.09 -14.98 -7.11
C GLY A 214 8.41 -15.38 -7.78
N ALA A 215 8.94 -14.57 -8.69
CA ALA A 215 10.17 -14.88 -9.42
C ALA A 215 11.36 -15.03 -8.47
N VAL A 216 12.08 -16.16 -8.53
CA VAL A 216 13.32 -16.37 -7.77
C VAL A 216 14.37 -15.35 -8.19
N LEU A 217 15.03 -14.74 -7.21
CA LEU A 217 15.98 -13.66 -7.40
C LEU A 217 17.39 -14.08 -7.02
N ARG A 218 18.37 -13.51 -7.72
CA ARG A 218 19.79 -13.61 -7.35
C ARG A 218 20.43 -12.23 -7.40
N TRP A 219 21.35 -12.00 -6.48
CA TRP A 219 22.22 -10.83 -6.55
C TRP A 219 23.22 -11.00 -7.70
N ARG A 220 23.17 -10.10 -8.68
CA ARG A 220 24.07 -10.05 -9.84
C ARG A 220 24.26 -8.61 -10.27
N ASP A 221 25.47 -8.23 -10.63
CA ASP A 221 25.79 -6.89 -11.15
C ASP A 221 25.25 -5.75 -10.25
N GLY A 222 25.38 -5.91 -8.93
CA GLY A 222 24.95 -4.91 -7.96
C GLY A 222 23.43 -4.77 -7.78
N ALA A 223 22.62 -5.73 -8.21
CA ALA A 223 21.16 -5.71 -8.06
C ALA A 223 20.56 -7.11 -7.91
N PHE A 224 19.38 -7.22 -7.28
CA PHE A 224 18.56 -8.44 -7.36
C PHE A 224 17.88 -8.52 -8.72
N SER A 225 18.19 -9.58 -9.47
CA SER A 225 17.64 -9.85 -10.80
C SER A 225 16.97 -11.22 -10.86
N PRO A 226 15.92 -11.41 -11.70
CA PRO A 226 15.26 -12.71 -11.83
C PRO A 226 16.24 -13.78 -12.30
N ALA A 227 16.19 -14.96 -11.71
CA ALA A 227 16.92 -16.13 -12.17
C ALA A 227 16.17 -16.73 -13.38
N LEU A 228 16.49 -16.24 -14.57
CA LEU A 228 15.89 -16.72 -15.82
C LEU A 228 16.50 -18.05 -16.25
N ALA A 229 15.65 -18.97 -16.72
CA ALA A 229 16.02 -20.16 -17.46
C ALA A 229 16.38 -19.81 -18.92
N GLU A 230 16.87 -20.81 -19.67
CA GLU A 230 17.27 -20.62 -21.09
C GLU A 230 16.11 -20.13 -21.98
N ASP A 231 14.86 -20.44 -21.62
CA ASP A 231 13.66 -19.98 -22.31
C ASP A 231 13.21 -18.55 -21.93
N GLY A 232 13.95 -17.88 -21.05
CA GLY A 232 13.65 -16.53 -20.57
C GLY A 232 12.58 -16.49 -19.47
N THR A 233 12.10 -17.62 -18.97
CA THR A 233 11.16 -17.67 -17.85
C THR A 233 11.89 -17.64 -16.51
N ALA A 234 11.31 -16.98 -15.51
CA ALA A 234 11.84 -17.02 -14.15
C ALA A 234 11.24 -18.20 -13.39
N ALA A 235 12.07 -18.96 -12.68
CA ALA A 235 11.56 -19.95 -11.72
C ALA A 235 10.70 -19.26 -10.65
N VAL A 236 9.59 -19.89 -10.25
CA VAL A 236 8.71 -19.38 -9.20
C VAL A 236 9.09 -20.02 -7.87
N ALA A 237 9.24 -19.20 -6.82
CA ALA A 237 9.58 -19.66 -5.48
C ALA A 237 8.45 -20.51 -4.88
N PRO A 238 8.75 -21.71 -4.32
CA PRO A 238 7.72 -22.56 -3.69
C PRO A 238 6.94 -21.85 -2.59
N ALA A 239 7.62 -21.03 -1.77
CA ALA A 239 7.01 -20.23 -0.70
C ALA A 239 5.93 -19.26 -1.22
N PHE A 240 6.05 -18.76 -2.45
CA PHE A 240 5.06 -17.88 -3.05
C PHE A 240 3.75 -18.61 -3.39
N THR A 241 3.82 -19.92 -3.70
CA THR A 241 2.67 -20.73 -4.13
C THR A 241 2.02 -21.57 -3.03
N ARG A 242 2.64 -21.65 -1.84
CA ARG A 242 2.16 -22.45 -0.71
C ARG A 242 0.77 -21.96 -0.27
N ARG A 243 -0.20 -22.88 -0.21
CA ARG A 243 -1.54 -22.61 0.35
C ARG A 243 -1.48 -22.78 1.88
N THR A 244 -2.15 -21.91 2.63
CA THR A 244 -2.29 -21.94 4.11
C THR A 244 -3.22 -23.07 4.59
N THR A 245 -3.06 -24.29 4.08
CA THR A 245 -3.85 -25.45 4.56
C THR A 245 -3.08 -26.40 5.46
N ASP A 246 -1.78 -26.18 5.70
CA ASP A 246 -1.02 -26.99 6.63
C ASP A 246 -0.70 -26.17 7.89
N GLY A 247 -1.32 -26.56 9.00
CA GLY A 247 -1.10 -25.97 10.31
C GLY A 247 0.35 -26.12 10.72
N ASP A 248 1.11 -25.04 10.56
CA ASP A 248 2.46 -24.92 11.09
C ASP A 248 2.35 -24.56 12.58
N ALA A 249 2.02 -25.57 13.39
CA ALA A 249 2.23 -25.49 14.83
C ALA A 249 3.76 -25.32 15.04
N PRO A 250 4.22 -24.35 15.85
CA PRO A 250 5.64 -24.17 16.08
C PRO A 250 6.21 -25.45 16.69
N GLY A 251 7.17 -26.05 15.98
CA GLY A 251 7.78 -27.33 16.31
C GLY A 251 8.31 -27.36 17.74
N GLY A 252 7.62 -28.10 18.60
CA GLY A 252 8.15 -28.56 19.87
C GLY A 252 9.12 -29.70 19.61
N THR A 253 10.38 -29.48 19.91
CA THR A 253 11.43 -30.51 20.05
C THR A 253 10.92 -31.68 20.91
N THR A 254 10.77 -32.86 20.31
CA THR A 254 10.62 -34.11 21.07
C THR A 254 12.01 -34.62 21.45
N ASP A 255 12.44 -34.29 22.66
CA ASP A 255 13.46 -35.05 23.37
C ASP A 255 12.79 -36.07 24.31
N GLY A 256 13.28 -37.31 24.24
CA GLY A 256 12.70 -38.45 24.93
C GLY A 256 13.07 -38.53 26.41
N ALA A 257 12.13 -39.04 27.21
CA ALA A 257 12.43 -39.68 28.48
C ALA A 257 11.40 -40.78 28.78
N THR A 258 11.92 -41.99 28.94
CA THR A 258 11.29 -43.19 29.50
C THR A 258 11.10 -43.09 31.02
N GLY A 259 10.01 -43.66 31.54
CA GLY A 259 9.76 -43.94 32.97
C GLY A 259 8.24 -43.96 33.25
N ASP A 260 7.60 -45.12 33.18
CA ASP A 260 7.24 -46.03 34.29
C ASP A 260 6.04 -45.57 35.14
N ALA A 261 5.21 -46.53 35.51
CA ALA A 261 3.84 -46.43 35.94
C ALA A 261 3.65 -46.04 37.41
N SER A 262 2.55 -45.33 37.71
CA SER A 262 1.81 -45.51 38.97
C SER A 262 0.40 -44.92 38.86
N GLU A 263 -0.59 -45.72 39.23
CA GLU A 263 -1.99 -45.38 39.42
C GLU A 263 -2.18 -44.37 40.57
N GLY A 264 -3.17 -43.50 40.43
CA GLY A 264 -3.64 -42.61 41.49
C GLY A 264 -4.90 -41.86 41.07
N GLU A 265 -6.06 -42.37 41.52
CA GLU A 265 -7.36 -41.69 41.45
C GLU A 265 -7.33 -40.38 42.22
N GLY A 266 -7.86 -39.32 41.62
CA GLY A 266 -7.96 -38.00 42.22
C GLY A 266 -8.96 -37.11 41.50
N THR A 267 -10.20 -37.13 41.97
CA THR A 267 -11.33 -36.32 41.55
C THR A 267 -11.03 -34.82 41.71
N GLY A 268 -11.16 -34.05 40.61
CA GLY A 268 -11.02 -32.59 40.63
C GLY A 268 -11.54 -31.96 39.36
N ALA A 269 -12.81 -31.54 39.38
CA ALA A 269 -13.40 -30.71 38.34
C ALA A 269 -12.75 -29.32 38.36
N GLY A 270 -12.02 -28.99 37.29
CA GLY A 270 -11.45 -27.67 37.04
C GLY A 270 -11.61 -27.33 35.56
N THR A 271 -12.61 -26.52 35.26
CA THR A 271 -12.82 -25.90 33.94
C THR A 271 -11.66 -24.94 33.69
N SER A 272 -10.64 -25.37 32.95
CA SER A 272 -9.60 -24.48 32.43
C SER A 272 -10.08 -23.89 31.11
N ASP A 273 -10.89 -22.84 31.20
CA ASP A 273 -11.17 -21.93 30.10
C ASP A 273 -9.98 -20.97 29.98
N GLY A 274 -8.93 -21.41 29.29
CA GLY A 274 -7.80 -20.57 28.92
C GLY A 274 -8.11 -19.87 27.59
N PRO A 275 -7.79 -18.57 27.42
CA PRO A 275 -8.09 -17.87 26.19
C PRO A 275 -7.34 -18.55 25.04
N ALA A 276 -8.09 -18.93 23.99
CA ALA A 276 -7.51 -19.38 22.74
C ALA A 276 -6.51 -18.33 22.22
N PRO A 277 -5.40 -18.74 21.58
CA PRO A 277 -4.46 -17.78 21.02
C PRO A 277 -5.17 -16.93 19.96
N GLU A 278 -5.19 -15.60 20.16
CA GLU A 278 -5.81 -14.58 19.28
C GLU A 278 -5.21 -14.50 17.86
N GLY A 279 -4.40 -15.47 17.42
CA GLY A 279 -3.79 -15.52 16.09
C GLY A 279 -4.51 -16.42 15.07
N ALA A 280 -5.48 -17.25 15.48
CA ALA A 280 -6.04 -18.29 14.60
C ALA A 280 -7.22 -17.84 13.72
N ALA A 281 -7.83 -16.68 13.98
CA ALA A 281 -8.95 -16.17 13.19
C ALA A 281 -8.53 -15.47 11.88
N ASP A 282 -7.23 -15.24 11.67
CA ASP A 282 -6.68 -14.39 10.61
C ASP A 282 -6.35 -15.17 9.31
N ASP A 283 -6.73 -16.45 9.24
CA ASP A 283 -6.26 -17.39 8.19
C ASP A 283 -7.32 -17.77 7.14
N VAL A 284 -8.59 -17.38 7.34
CA VAL A 284 -9.61 -17.51 6.28
C VAL A 284 -9.60 -16.24 5.43
N PRO A 285 -9.26 -16.32 4.12
CA PRO A 285 -9.15 -15.12 3.31
C PRO A 285 -10.52 -14.47 3.13
N GLY A 286 -10.59 -13.18 3.44
CA GLY A 286 -11.73 -12.32 3.14
C GLY A 286 -11.89 -12.06 1.64
N ARG A 287 -12.63 -11.00 1.33
CA ARG A 287 -12.80 -10.51 -0.05
C ARG A 287 -12.44 -9.04 -0.13
N GLN A 288 -12.05 -8.61 -1.32
CA GLN A 288 -11.89 -7.21 -1.65
C GLN A 288 -12.74 -6.84 -2.86
N LEU A 289 -13.42 -5.71 -2.77
CA LEU A 289 -14.07 -5.04 -3.89
C LEU A 289 -13.13 -3.96 -4.42
N LEU A 290 -12.77 -4.05 -5.70
CA LEU A 290 -11.94 -3.07 -6.39
C LEU A 290 -12.83 -2.28 -7.34
N VAL A 291 -12.76 -0.96 -7.25
CA VAL A 291 -13.53 0.00 -8.06
C VAL A 291 -12.51 0.92 -8.72
N ALA A 292 -12.20 0.63 -9.98
CA ALA A 292 -11.33 1.44 -10.80
C ALA A 292 -12.19 2.37 -11.66
N LEU A 293 -12.16 3.68 -11.38
CA LEU A 293 -12.96 4.67 -12.09
C LEU A 293 -12.08 5.79 -12.64
N ARG A 294 -12.43 6.27 -13.83
CA ARG A 294 -11.82 7.44 -14.46
C ARG A 294 -12.89 8.49 -14.71
N THR A 295 -12.68 9.70 -14.22
CA THR A 295 -13.52 10.86 -14.51
C THR A 295 -12.72 11.91 -15.24
N VAL A 296 -13.40 12.71 -16.07
CA VAL A 296 -12.79 13.85 -16.77
C VAL A 296 -13.64 15.08 -16.54
N HIS A 297 -13.02 16.11 -15.99
CA HIS A 297 -13.67 17.36 -15.63
C HIS A 297 -13.19 18.51 -16.50
N ARG A 298 -14.06 19.50 -16.69
CA ARG A 298 -13.64 20.78 -17.26
C ARG A 298 -12.69 21.48 -16.29
N ALA A 299 -11.62 22.03 -16.83
CA ALA A 299 -10.64 22.78 -16.07
C ALA A 299 -11.12 24.22 -15.90
N ASP A 300 -11.99 24.45 -14.94
CA ASP A 300 -12.48 25.79 -14.57
C ASP A 300 -12.16 26.14 -13.11
N GLU A 301 -12.54 27.34 -12.71
CA GLU A 301 -12.28 27.88 -11.36
C GLU A 301 -13.17 27.25 -10.28
N HIS A 302 -14.29 26.62 -10.66
CA HIS A 302 -15.23 25.98 -9.74
C HIS A 302 -15.02 24.47 -9.61
N LEU A 303 -14.08 23.91 -10.38
CA LEU A 303 -13.70 22.50 -10.31
C LEU A 303 -13.36 22.11 -8.87
N LEU A 304 -14.05 21.07 -8.38
CA LEU A 304 -13.74 20.39 -7.13
C LEU A 304 -13.53 18.89 -7.41
N LEU A 305 -12.29 18.45 -7.25
CA LEU A 305 -11.86 17.07 -7.43
C LEU A 305 -12.26 16.19 -6.24
N GLY A 306 -12.20 14.88 -6.42
CA GLY A 306 -12.49 13.90 -5.36
C GLY A 306 -13.98 13.67 -5.09
N ARG A 307 -14.90 14.43 -5.72
CA ARG A 307 -16.35 14.28 -5.52
C ARG A 307 -16.88 12.94 -6.03
N GLY A 308 -16.37 12.46 -7.17
CA GLY A 308 -16.71 11.13 -7.70
C GLY A 308 -16.23 10.01 -6.78
N LEU A 309 -15.02 10.13 -6.21
CA LEU A 309 -14.52 9.21 -5.20
C LEU A 309 -15.39 9.24 -3.93
N GLU A 310 -15.73 10.42 -3.42
CA GLU A 310 -16.60 10.56 -2.24
C GLU A 310 -17.98 9.90 -2.45
N ALA A 311 -18.56 10.04 -3.66
CA ALA A 311 -19.82 9.38 -4.01
C ALA A 311 -19.68 7.85 -4.04
N ALA A 312 -18.61 7.33 -4.66
CA ALA A 312 -18.30 5.90 -4.66
C ALA A 312 -18.08 5.34 -3.25
N TRP A 313 -17.34 6.08 -2.43
CA TRP A 313 -17.07 5.72 -1.04
C TRP A 313 -18.37 5.61 -0.24
N LYS A 314 -19.21 6.66 -0.26
CA LYS A 314 -20.49 6.69 0.45
C LYS A 314 -21.45 5.59 0.00
N ALA A 315 -21.54 5.33 -1.31
CA ALA A 315 -22.43 4.28 -1.82
C ALA A 315 -22.04 2.88 -1.31
N LEU A 316 -20.74 2.63 -1.16
CA LEU A 316 -20.20 1.30 -0.86
C LEU A 316 -19.91 1.05 0.62
N THR A 317 -19.59 2.10 1.39
CA THR A 317 -19.28 2.00 2.83
C THR A 317 -20.31 2.68 3.73
N GLY A 318 -21.17 3.55 3.19
CA GLY A 318 -22.12 4.37 3.96
C GLY A 318 -21.54 5.66 4.53
N THR A 319 -20.22 5.89 4.43
CA THR A 319 -19.52 7.03 5.00
C THR A 319 -18.65 7.74 3.96
N ALA A 320 -18.27 9.00 4.21
CA ALA A 320 -17.24 9.66 3.43
C ALA A 320 -15.85 9.07 3.76
N PRO A 321 -14.83 9.29 2.92
CA PRO A 321 -13.46 8.99 3.31
C PRO A 321 -13.07 9.72 4.60
N ALA A 322 -12.20 9.11 5.41
CA ALA A 322 -11.76 9.68 6.67
C ALA A 322 -10.62 10.69 6.47
N GLY A 323 -9.68 10.36 5.58
CA GLY A 323 -8.48 11.16 5.39
C GLY A 323 -7.85 11.02 4.02
N TRP A 324 -6.93 11.93 3.70
CA TRP A 324 -6.13 11.91 2.48
C TRP A 324 -4.70 12.42 2.73
N GLY A 325 -3.77 12.08 1.86
CA GLY A 325 -2.38 12.56 1.90
C GLY A 325 -1.61 12.21 0.64
N THR A 326 -0.39 12.72 0.51
CA THR A 326 0.54 12.37 -0.58
C THR A 326 1.42 11.16 -0.24
N ALA A 327 1.37 10.72 1.02
CA ALA A 327 2.13 9.62 1.58
C ALA A 327 1.38 9.03 2.79
N GLU A 328 1.87 7.90 3.29
CA GLU A 328 1.41 7.25 4.53
C GLU A 328 2.40 7.54 5.68
N PRO A 329 1.94 7.73 6.94
CA PRO A 329 0.54 7.73 7.37
C PRO A 329 -0.26 8.90 6.78
N VAL A 330 -1.50 8.62 6.41
CA VAL A 330 -2.43 9.62 5.92
C VAL A 330 -2.79 10.55 7.07
N ASN A 331 -2.44 11.84 6.93
CA ASN A 331 -2.36 12.76 8.06
C ASN A 331 -3.43 13.85 8.05
N LEU A 332 -4.05 14.14 6.89
CA LEU A 332 -5.05 15.18 6.74
C LEU A 332 -6.48 14.60 6.72
N PRO A 333 -7.44 15.22 7.41
CA PRO A 333 -8.85 14.89 7.27
C PRO A 333 -9.33 15.09 5.83
N TRP A 334 -10.30 14.29 5.39
CA TRP A 334 -10.85 14.36 4.03
C TRP A 334 -11.31 15.78 3.66
N SER A 335 -10.73 16.33 2.59
CA SER A 335 -11.08 17.66 2.08
C SER A 335 -10.90 17.74 0.56
N PRO A 336 -12.00 17.61 -0.22
CA PRO A 336 -11.98 17.82 -1.66
C PRO A 336 -11.35 19.14 -2.08
N ARG A 337 -11.55 20.20 -1.28
CA ARG A 337 -10.99 21.54 -1.53
C ARG A 337 -9.47 21.54 -1.45
N GLN A 338 -8.90 21.12 -0.32
CA GLN A 338 -7.44 21.13 -0.14
C GLN A 338 -6.74 20.19 -1.13
N LEU A 339 -7.34 19.05 -1.43
CA LEU A 339 -6.87 18.14 -2.47
C LEU A 339 -6.84 18.82 -3.84
N THR A 340 -7.90 19.57 -4.18
CA THR A 340 -7.98 20.32 -5.43
C THR A 340 -6.94 21.43 -5.49
N ASP A 341 -6.75 22.15 -4.38
CA ASP A 341 -5.75 23.23 -4.29
C ASP A 341 -4.34 22.69 -4.54
N LEU A 342 -3.98 21.57 -3.91
CA LEU A 342 -2.70 20.88 -4.14
C LEU A 342 -2.54 20.44 -5.59
N ALA A 343 -3.60 19.86 -6.20
CA ALA A 343 -3.55 19.45 -7.60
C ALA A 343 -3.42 20.65 -8.55
N ARG A 344 -4.01 21.79 -8.20
CA ARG A 344 -3.93 23.03 -8.98
C ARG A 344 -2.55 23.67 -8.88
N GLU A 345 -1.97 23.72 -7.68
CA GLU A 345 -0.62 24.26 -7.44
C GLU A 345 0.45 23.47 -8.20
N ARG A 346 0.29 22.15 -8.27
CA ARG A 346 1.22 21.26 -8.97
C ARG A 346 1.01 21.20 -10.48
N ALA A 347 -0.03 21.80 -11.05
CA ALA A 347 -0.28 21.69 -12.48
C ALA A 347 0.82 22.42 -13.28
N PRO A 348 1.34 21.82 -14.38
CA PRO A 348 0.85 20.65 -15.10
C PRO A 348 1.36 19.28 -14.60
N GLU A 349 2.27 19.23 -13.63
CA GLU A 349 2.75 17.98 -13.05
C GLU A 349 1.59 17.18 -12.41
N PRO A 350 1.58 15.84 -12.57
CA PRO A 350 0.54 15.03 -11.98
C PRO A 350 0.66 14.99 -10.45
N SER A 351 -0.49 14.85 -9.79
CA SER A 351 -0.59 14.60 -8.35
C SER A 351 -0.96 13.15 -8.09
N GLN A 352 -0.26 12.50 -7.17
CA GLN A 352 -0.60 11.16 -6.67
C GLN A 352 -0.97 11.25 -5.20
N LEU A 353 -2.11 10.70 -4.85
CA LEU A 353 -2.74 10.86 -3.55
C LEU A 353 -3.22 9.52 -3.03
N ILE A 354 -3.26 9.41 -1.71
CA ILE A 354 -3.72 8.25 -0.96
C ILE A 354 -4.91 8.72 -0.12
N VAL A 355 -5.97 7.93 -0.11
CA VAL A 355 -7.20 8.22 0.62
C VAL A 355 -7.55 7.00 1.47
N VAL A 356 -7.93 7.19 2.72
CA VAL A 356 -8.25 6.09 3.66
C VAL A 356 -9.59 6.31 4.34
N GLY A 357 -10.23 5.21 4.71
CA GLY A 357 -11.51 5.17 5.44
C GLY A 357 -11.31 5.09 6.95
N THR A 358 -12.41 4.85 7.66
CA THR A 358 -12.36 4.55 9.10
C THR A 358 -12.04 3.08 9.35
N PRO A 359 -11.57 2.71 10.56
CA PRO A 359 -11.33 1.31 10.94
C PRO A 359 -12.52 0.37 10.76
N ASP A 360 -13.75 0.87 10.91
CA ASP A 360 -14.98 0.06 10.85
C ASP A 360 -15.20 -0.63 9.50
N ARG A 361 -14.65 -0.05 8.43
CA ARG A 361 -14.67 -0.62 7.09
C ARG A 361 -13.34 -0.32 6.40
N PRO A 362 -12.39 -1.27 6.43
CA PRO A 362 -11.10 -1.11 5.75
C PRO A 362 -11.32 -0.72 4.28
N ALA A 363 -10.94 0.51 3.96
CA ALA A 363 -11.10 1.07 2.63
C ALA A 363 -9.93 2.02 2.36
N ALA A 364 -9.32 1.88 1.19
CA ALA A 364 -8.22 2.73 0.74
C ALA A 364 -8.35 3.00 -0.76
N ALA A 365 -7.98 4.19 -1.20
CA ALA A 365 -7.91 4.52 -2.61
C ALA A 365 -6.58 5.18 -2.96
N THR A 366 -6.13 4.93 -4.19
CA THR A 366 -5.11 5.76 -4.85
C THR A 366 -5.81 6.64 -5.87
N VAL A 367 -5.44 7.92 -5.90
CA VAL A 367 -5.97 8.90 -6.84
C VAL A 367 -4.80 9.52 -7.59
N ARG A 368 -4.88 9.53 -8.92
CA ARG A 368 -3.97 10.26 -9.78
C ARG A 368 -4.74 11.36 -10.50
N VAL A 369 -4.31 12.60 -10.30
CA VAL A 369 -4.84 13.76 -11.01
C VAL A 369 -3.87 14.17 -12.11
N THR A 370 -4.36 14.30 -13.34
CA THR A 370 -3.55 14.70 -14.50
C THR A 370 -4.26 15.78 -15.30
N ARG A 371 -3.54 16.87 -15.63
CA ARG A 371 -4.03 17.89 -16.57
C ARG A 371 -3.76 17.44 -18.01
N THR A 372 -4.79 17.33 -18.82
CA THR A 372 -4.70 16.99 -20.25
C THR A 372 -5.35 18.06 -21.12
N THR A 373 -5.22 17.95 -22.44
CA THR A 373 -5.92 18.83 -23.38
C THR A 373 -7.45 18.69 -23.30
N LYS A 374 -7.96 17.53 -22.85
CA LYS A 374 -9.39 17.25 -22.72
C LYS A 374 -10.00 17.75 -21.41
N GLY A 375 -9.19 18.05 -20.40
CA GLY A 375 -9.69 18.45 -19.08
C GLY A 375 -8.71 18.15 -17.95
N VAL A 376 -9.25 18.00 -16.75
CA VAL A 376 -8.55 17.42 -15.60
C VAL A 376 -9.10 16.01 -15.41
N GLU A 377 -8.21 15.02 -15.46
CA GLU A 377 -8.56 13.61 -15.30
C GLU A 377 -8.28 13.15 -13.88
N GLU A 378 -9.23 12.46 -13.24
CA GLU A 378 -9.01 11.71 -12.00
C GLU A 378 -9.06 10.21 -12.33
N ASP A 379 -7.93 9.54 -12.17
CA ASP A 379 -7.83 8.08 -12.21
C ASP A 379 -7.81 7.57 -10.77
N VAL A 380 -8.83 6.81 -10.39
CA VAL A 380 -9.03 6.35 -9.01
C VAL A 380 -9.12 4.83 -8.97
N VAL A 381 -8.40 4.23 -8.03
CA VAL A 381 -8.55 2.82 -7.67
C VAL A 381 -8.91 2.75 -6.19
N LEU A 382 -10.20 2.52 -5.91
CA LEU A 382 -10.74 2.30 -4.57
C LEU A 382 -10.78 0.80 -4.28
N THR A 383 -10.27 0.38 -3.13
CA THR A 383 -10.33 -1.00 -2.63
C THR A 383 -11.01 -1.02 -1.28
N ILE A 384 -11.99 -1.91 -1.11
CA ILE A 384 -12.74 -2.09 0.14
C ILE A 384 -12.65 -3.55 0.58
N GLY A 385 -12.36 -3.74 1.87
CA GLY A 385 -12.22 -5.05 2.50
C GLY A 385 -13.52 -5.56 3.10
N TYR A 386 -13.72 -6.86 2.96
CA TYR A 386 -14.85 -7.62 3.51
C TYR A 386 -14.29 -8.83 4.24
N ALA A 387 -14.72 -9.03 5.48
CA ALA A 387 -14.29 -10.17 6.28
C ALA A 387 -14.78 -11.50 5.66
N ALA A 388 -14.26 -12.63 6.14
CA ALA A 388 -14.74 -13.93 5.71
C ALA A 388 -16.26 -14.06 5.95
N GLY A 389 -17.00 -14.50 4.94
CA GLY A 389 -18.48 -14.60 4.99
C GLY A 389 -19.23 -13.30 4.67
N GLU A 390 -18.56 -12.14 4.60
CA GLU A 390 -19.18 -10.91 4.11
C GLU A 390 -19.15 -10.85 2.57
N HIS A 391 -20.26 -10.42 1.97
CA HIS A 391 -20.39 -10.27 0.52
C HIS A 391 -20.25 -8.80 0.09
N PRO A 392 -19.43 -8.51 -0.93
CA PRO A 392 -19.41 -7.19 -1.54
C PRO A 392 -20.79 -6.77 -2.09
N PRO A 393 -21.23 -5.51 -1.90
CA PRO A 393 -22.54 -5.02 -2.33
C PRO A 393 -22.57 -4.69 -3.84
N LEU A 394 -22.45 -5.71 -4.68
CA LEU A 394 -22.43 -5.56 -6.14
C LEU A 394 -23.74 -5.00 -6.71
N ASP A 395 -24.85 -5.20 -6.00
CA ASP A 395 -26.17 -4.65 -6.31
C ASP A 395 -26.20 -3.11 -6.32
N ARG A 396 -25.31 -2.45 -5.57
CA ARG A 396 -25.21 -0.98 -5.51
C ARG A 396 -24.40 -0.37 -6.64
N VAL A 397 -23.63 -1.18 -7.38
CA VAL A 397 -22.65 -0.69 -8.37
C VAL A 397 -23.32 -0.04 -9.57
N GLU A 398 -24.47 -0.55 -10.02
CA GLU A 398 -25.21 0.04 -11.14
C GLU A 398 -25.75 1.44 -10.80
N ALA A 399 -26.36 1.58 -9.62
CA ALA A 399 -26.85 2.87 -9.15
C ALA A 399 -25.70 3.87 -8.96
N LEU A 400 -24.57 3.42 -8.40
CA LEU A 400 -23.36 4.23 -8.31
C LEU A 400 -22.86 4.66 -9.69
N ALA A 401 -22.82 3.76 -10.66
CA ALA A 401 -22.39 4.08 -12.02
C ALA A 401 -23.29 5.15 -12.65
N ASP A 402 -24.61 5.08 -12.45
CA ASP A 402 -25.55 6.10 -12.95
C ASP A 402 -25.29 7.47 -12.31
N THR A 403 -25.07 7.52 -10.98
CA THR A 403 -24.67 8.76 -10.28
C THR A 403 -23.37 9.34 -10.85
N LEU A 404 -22.33 8.52 -11.01
CA LEU A 404 -21.03 8.96 -11.55
C LEU A 404 -21.15 9.50 -12.99
N VAL A 405 -22.02 8.90 -13.82
CA VAL A 405 -22.31 9.37 -15.17
C VAL A 405 -23.01 10.74 -15.16
N ARG A 406 -24.03 10.90 -14.31
CA ARG A 406 -24.84 12.12 -14.28
C ARG A 406 -24.12 13.31 -13.67
N GLU A 407 -23.31 13.07 -12.63
CA GLU A 407 -22.81 14.13 -11.76
C GLU A 407 -21.30 14.34 -11.84
N HIS A 408 -20.55 13.32 -12.28
CA HIS A 408 -19.09 13.29 -12.10
C HIS A 408 -18.29 13.06 -13.37
N GLY A 409 -18.91 13.09 -14.56
CA GLY A 409 -18.17 13.01 -15.83
C GLY A 409 -17.43 11.68 -16.01
N LEU A 410 -18.06 10.57 -15.61
CA LEU A 410 -17.48 9.23 -15.73
C LEU A 410 -17.09 8.91 -17.18
N ARG A 411 -15.85 8.45 -17.38
CA ARG A 411 -15.34 7.87 -18.63
C ARG A 411 -15.41 6.36 -18.62
N THR A 412 -14.87 5.75 -17.57
CA THR A 412 -14.88 4.30 -17.40
C THR A 412 -15.00 3.95 -15.93
N LEU A 413 -15.74 2.88 -15.63
CA LEU A 413 -15.76 2.24 -14.32
C LEU A 413 -15.58 0.74 -14.52
N LEU A 414 -14.63 0.13 -13.83
CA LEU A 414 -14.45 -1.31 -13.75
C LEU A 414 -14.54 -1.72 -12.28
N THR A 415 -15.50 -2.60 -11.99
CA THR A 415 -15.65 -3.18 -10.66
C THR A 415 -15.23 -4.63 -10.72
N SER A 416 -14.35 -5.05 -9.82
CA SER A 416 -13.82 -6.41 -9.73
C SER A 416 -13.81 -6.91 -8.29
N VAL A 417 -13.88 -8.22 -8.09
CA VAL A 417 -13.79 -8.86 -6.77
C VAL A 417 -12.59 -9.79 -6.75
N ARG A 418 -11.86 -9.83 -5.63
CA ARG A 418 -10.85 -10.86 -5.39
C ARG A 418 -10.97 -11.47 -4.00
N VAL A 419 -10.46 -12.68 -3.86
CA VAL A 419 -10.15 -13.30 -2.57
C VAL A 419 -8.81 -12.76 -2.11
N ALA A 420 -8.81 -12.01 -1.01
CA ALA A 420 -7.62 -11.35 -0.46
C ALA A 420 -7.90 -10.91 1.00
N ARG A 421 -6.87 -10.46 1.72
CA ARG A 421 -7.02 -10.01 3.11
C ARG A 421 -8.00 -8.84 3.22
N ALA A 422 -8.87 -8.85 4.22
CA ALA A 422 -9.82 -7.77 4.47
C ALA A 422 -9.12 -6.47 4.92
N ASP A 423 -7.94 -6.56 5.54
CA ASP A 423 -7.13 -5.40 5.96
C ASP A 423 -6.45 -4.64 4.80
N LEU A 424 -6.71 -5.05 3.55
CA LEU A 424 -6.17 -4.47 2.31
C LEU A 424 -4.68 -4.67 2.07
N THR A 425 -3.96 -5.24 3.02
CA THR A 425 -2.52 -5.47 2.88
C THR A 425 -2.25 -6.62 1.91
N THR A 426 -1.14 -6.53 1.19
CA THR A 426 -0.69 -7.56 0.25
C THR A 426 0.47 -8.33 0.85
N ALA A 427 0.30 -9.64 1.01
CA ALA A 427 1.35 -10.55 1.45
C ALA A 427 2.19 -11.04 0.25
N PRO A 428 3.44 -11.50 0.47
CA PRO A 428 4.33 -11.95 -0.59
C PRO A 428 4.00 -13.39 -1.03
N ARG A 429 2.76 -13.60 -1.43
CA ARG A 429 2.19 -14.90 -1.84
C ARG A 429 1.26 -14.70 -3.03
N LEU A 430 1.05 -15.78 -3.78
CA LEU A 430 0.17 -15.77 -4.94
C LEU A 430 -1.28 -15.53 -4.50
N GLU A 431 -1.78 -14.34 -4.79
CA GLU A 431 -3.19 -14.01 -4.71
C GLU A 431 -3.85 -14.18 -6.08
N GLY A 432 -5.10 -14.66 -6.10
CA GLY A 432 -5.88 -14.72 -7.33
C GLY A 432 -6.11 -13.33 -7.92
N PRO A 433 -6.14 -13.19 -9.26
CA PRO A 433 -6.42 -11.90 -9.89
C PRO A 433 -7.84 -11.42 -9.53
N PRO A 434 -8.09 -10.10 -9.47
CA PRO A 434 -9.44 -9.57 -9.44
C PRO A 434 -10.25 -10.08 -10.62
N LEU A 435 -11.44 -10.62 -10.35
CA LEU A 435 -12.40 -11.09 -11.33
C LEU A 435 -13.38 -9.96 -11.67
N PRO A 436 -13.49 -9.54 -12.94
CA PRO A 436 -14.42 -8.50 -13.35
C PRO A 436 -15.88 -8.84 -13.01
N ALA A 437 -16.55 -7.95 -12.29
CA ALA A 437 -17.97 -8.05 -12.00
C ALA A 437 -18.79 -7.18 -12.95
N THR A 438 -18.38 -5.92 -13.18
CA THR A 438 -19.07 -5.00 -14.09
C THR A 438 -18.10 -4.05 -14.77
N PHE A 439 -18.48 -3.56 -15.95
CA PHE A 439 -17.80 -2.49 -16.67
C PHE A 439 -18.80 -1.43 -17.12
N THR A 440 -18.51 -0.14 -16.94
CA THR A 440 -19.32 0.97 -17.45
C THR A 440 -18.49 1.80 -18.40
N LEU A 441 -19.03 2.05 -19.60
CA LEU A 441 -18.49 2.98 -20.58
C LEU A 441 -19.29 4.29 -20.53
N GLY A 442 -18.59 5.40 -20.33
CA GLY A 442 -19.18 6.73 -20.18
C GLY A 442 -19.75 7.31 -21.47
N PRO A 443 -20.56 8.38 -21.39
CA PRO A 443 -21.33 8.88 -22.53
C PRO A 443 -20.49 9.33 -23.73
N ASP A 444 -19.36 9.99 -23.49
CA ASP A 444 -18.48 10.47 -24.55
C ASP A 444 -17.80 9.32 -25.31
N ASP A 445 -17.43 8.26 -24.58
CA ASP A 445 -16.83 7.06 -25.19
C ASP A 445 -17.89 6.25 -25.94
N VAL A 446 -19.10 6.09 -25.40
CA VAL A 446 -20.23 5.48 -26.12
C VAL A 446 -20.56 6.26 -27.40
N HIS A 447 -20.54 7.60 -27.34
CA HIS A 447 -20.74 8.44 -28.53
C HIS A 447 -19.64 8.23 -29.57
N THR A 448 -18.38 8.10 -29.14
CA THR A 448 -17.23 7.88 -30.04
C THR A 448 -17.28 6.50 -30.71
N VAL A 449 -17.66 5.47 -29.95
CA VAL A 449 -17.78 4.08 -30.42
C VAL A 449 -19.05 3.86 -31.26
N GLY A 450 -20.09 4.66 -31.05
CA GLY A 450 -21.41 4.47 -31.65
C GLY A 450 -22.31 3.59 -30.80
N LEU A 451 -23.52 4.08 -30.52
CA LEU A 451 -24.45 3.44 -29.59
C LEU A 451 -24.89 2.03 -30.04
N ASP A 452 -25.19 1.86 -31.32
CA ASP A 452 -25.64 0.58 -31.86
C ASP A 452 -24.56 -0.49 -31.81
N HIS A 453 -23.32 -0.11 -32.12
CA HIS A 453 -22.14 -0.98 -32.01
C HIS A 453 -21.90 -1.36 -30.56
N ALA A 454 -21.82 -0.38 -29.65
CA ALA A 454 -21.56 -0.61 -28.24
C ALA A 454 -22.66 -1.45 -27.53
N ARG A 455 -23.91 -1.45 -28.03
CA ARG A 455 -25.02 -2.24 -27.50
C ARG A 455 -25.00 -3.72 -27.89
N ARG A 456 -24.24 -4.10 -28.91
CA ARG A 456 -24.23 -5.46 -29.47
C ARG A 456 -22.85 -6.08 -29.37
N PRO A 457 -22.28 -6.24 -28.16
CA PRO A 457 -20.98 -6.85 -28.04
C PRO A 457 -21.08 -8.36 -28.36
N PRO A 458 -20.01 -9.00 -28.86
CA PRO A 458 -19.96 -10.42 -29.21
C PRO A 458 -19.81 -11.31 -27.96
N VAL A 459 -20.50 -10.95 -26.88
CA VAL A 459 -20.54 -11.65 -25.60
C VAL A 459 -21.99 -11.72 -25.12
N GLU A 460 -22.33 -12.75 -24.33
CA GLU A 460 -23.66 -12.89 -23.71
C GLU A 460 -23.84 -11.91 -22.53
N VAL A 461 -23.73 -10.62 -22.80
CA VAL A 461 -23.91 -9.53 -21.85
C VAL A 461 -24.95 -8.58 -22.42
N ARG A 462 -26.01 -8.33 -21.65
CA ARG A 462 -27.02 -7.33 -22.02
C ARG A 462 -26.67 -6.00 -21.34
N PRO A 463 -26.15 -4.99 -22.08
CA PRO A 463 -25.83 -3.71 -21.47
C PRO A 463 -27.09 -2.97 -21.02
N LYS A 464 -26.98 -2.29 -19.88
CA LYS A 464 -27.99 -1.36 -19.37
C LYS A 464 -27.61 0.06 -19.73
N GLN A 465 -28.61 0.84 -20.15
CA GLN A 465 -28.42 2.25 -20.46
C GLN A 465 -28.47 3.07 -19.17
N LEU A 466 -27.44 3.89 -18.94
CA LEU A 466 -27.35 4.81 -17.81
C LEU A 466 -27.30 6.27 -18.29
N GLY A 467 -27.55 7.20 -17.38
CA GLY A 467 -27.51 8.64 -17.66
C GLY A 467 -28.71 9.14 -18.48
N PRO A 468 -28.58 10.31 -19.13
CA PRO A 468 -29.64 10.87 -19.96
C PRO A 468 -29.82 10.08 -21.28
N THR A 469 -31.04 10.02 -21.80
CA THR A 469 -31.37 9.28 -23.03
C THR A 469 -30.68 9.82 -24.28
N SER A 470 -30.38 11.12 -24.32
CA SER A 470 -29.72 11.80 -25.45
C SER A 470 -28.22 11.53 -25.55
N ARG A 471 -27.56 11.23 -24.42
CA ARG A 471 -26.14 10.88 -24.33
C ARG A 471 -25.96 9.78 -23.27
N PRO A 472 -26.31 8.54 -23.61
CA PRO A 472 -26.24 7.46 -22.64
C PRO A 472 -24.83 6.96 -22.40
N ALA A 473 -24.61 6.52 -21.17
CA ALA A 473 -23.57 5.55 -20.85
C ALA A 473 -24.11 4.12 -20.98
N LEU A 474 -23.23 3.13 -21.07
CA LEU A 474 -23.57 1.71 -21.09
C LEU A 474 -22.89 0.97 -19.96
N HIS A 475 -23.68 0.21 -19.19
CA HIS A 475 -23.23 -0.63 -18.08
C HIS A 475 -23.36 -2.11 -18.44
N TYR A 476 -22.25 -2.84 -18.35
CA TYR A 476 -22.10 -4.22 -18.76
C TYR A 476 -21.91 -5.10 -17.52
N PRO A 477 -22.91 -5.89 -17.11
CA PRO A 477 -22.75 -6.91 -16.07
C PRO A 477 -21.93 -8.09 -16.62
N LEU A 478 -20.76 -8.35 -16.04
CA LEU A 478 -19.82 -9.38 -16.51
C LEU A 478 -19.84 -10.65 -15.65
N GLY A 479 -20.31 -10.53 -14.41
CA GLY A 479 -20.44 -11.62 -13.45
C GLY A 479 -20.63 -11.12 -12.02
N ASP A 480 -20.49 -12.03 -11.06
CA ASP A 480 -20.57 -11.76 -9.61
C ASP A 480 -19.20 -11.73 -8.93
N GLY A 481 -18.13 -11.72 -9.72
CA GLY A 481 -16.76 -11.75 -9.22
C GLY A 481 -16.29 -13.11 -8.71
N THR A 482 -16.95 -14.20 -9.10
CA THR A 482 -16.52 -15.58 -8.78
C THR A 482 -16.10 -16.41 -10.00
N ASP A 483 -16.60 -16.07 -11.20
CA ASP A 483 -16.33 -16.79 -12.45
C ASP A 483 -15.09 -16.26 -13.19
N PRO A 484 -14.02 -17.05 -13.37
CA PRO A 484 -12.84 -16.65 -14.16
C PRO A 484 -13.13 -16.30 -15.62
N ALA A 485 -14.20 -16.84 -16.22
CA ALA A 485 -14.56 -16.52 -17.60
C ALA A 485 -14.97 -15.04 -17.80
N SER A 486 -15.23 -14.31 -16.71
CA SER A 486 -15.44 -12.85 -16.73
C SER A 486 -14.28 -12.08 -17.35
N TRP A 487 -13.04 -12.58 -17.24
CA TRP A 487 -11.88 -11.98 -17.92
C TRP A 487 -11.99 -12.07 -19.43
N THR A 488 -12.34 -13.24 -19.96
CA THR A 488 -12.54 -13.44 -21.40
C THR A 488 -13.66 -12.54 -21.91
N ARG A 489 -14.77 -12.43 -21.17
CA ARG A 489 -15.88 -11.51 -21.51
C ARG A 489 -15.42 -10.05 -21.55
N LEU A 490 -14.63 -9.61 -20.57
CA LEU A 490 -14.08 -8.25 -20.55
C LEU A 490 -13.11 -8.00 -21.72
N GLN A 491 -12.23 -8.96 -22.02
CA GLN A 491 -11.29 -8.85 -23.14
C GLN A 491 -12.02 -8.77 -24.49
N GLN A 492 -13.00 -9.64 -24.73
CA GLN A 492 -13.82 -9.60 -25.95
C GLN A 492 -14.63 -8.30 -26.05
N LEU A 493 -15.22 -7.83 -24.95
CA LEU A 493 -15.93 -6.56 -24.90
C LEU A 493 -15.00 -5.38 -25.22
N THR A 494 -13.84 -5.31 -24.58
CA THR A 494 -12.90 -4.20 -24.79
C THR A 494 -12.27 -4.21 -26.19
N ALA A 495 -12.05 -5.38 -26.80
CA ALA A 495 -11.66 -5.49 -28.20
C ALA A 495 -12.76 -4.96 -29.14
N HIS A 496 -13.99 -5.41 -28.96
CA HIS A 496 -15.16 -4.94 -29.73
C HIS A 496 -15.33 -3.41 -29.68
N LEU A 497 -15.17 -2.81 -28.49
CA LEU A 497 -15.28 -1.37 -28.30
C LEU A 497 -14.13 -0.57 -28.96
N ARG A 498 -13.00 -1.20 -29.30
CA ARG A 498 -11.85 -0.57 -29.96
C ARG A 498 -11.88 -0.68 -31.48
N ASP A 499 -12.51 -1.72 -32.02
CA ASP A 499 -12.34 -2.12 -33.43
C ASP A 499 -12.98 -1.20 -34.49
N ASP A 500 -13.74 -0.17 -34.10
CA ASP A 500 -14.48 0.68 -35.07
C ASP A 500 -13.68 1.91 -35.59
N HIS A 501 -12.36 1.83 -35.61
CA HIS A 501 -11.48 2.84 -36.26
C HIS A 501 -10.98 2.44 -37.65
N SER A 502 -11.54 1.41 -38.29
CA SER A 502 -10.97 0.88 -39.56
C SER A 502 -11.94 0.59 -40.71
N ARG A 503 -13.20 1.03 -40.69
CA ARG A 503 -14.06 0.94 -41.89
C ARG A 503 -14.27 2.32 -42.52
N PRO A 504 -13.56 2.67 -43.61
CA PRO A 504 -14.02 3.74 -44.48
C PRO A 504 -15.39 3.34 -45.02
N SER A 505 -16.37 4.23 -44.85
CA SER A 505 -17.68 4.12 -45.48
C SER A 505 -17.47 3.87 -46.97
N ALA A 506 -17.90 2.71 -47.45
CA ALA A 506 -17.89 2.42 -48.88
C ALA A 506 -18.69 3.52 -49.60
N PRO A 507 -18.14 4.17 -50.65
CA PRO A 507 -18.92 5.11 -51.43
C PRO A 507 -20.08 4.35 -52.09
N ALA A 508 -21.28 4.92 -51.97
CA ALA A 508 -22.44 4.47 -52.72
C ALA A 508 -22.08 4.48 -54.21
N GLN A 509 -22.04 3.31 -54.86
CA GLN A 509 -22.07 3.23 -56.31
C GLN A 509 -23.47 3.64 -56.77
N GLN A 510 -23.59 4.90 -57.20
CA GLN A 510 -24.58 5.32 -58.19
C GLN A 510 -23.91 5.27 -59.56
N GLY A 511 -24.57 4.63 -60.52
CA GLY A 511 -24.18 4.60 -61.93
C GLY A 511 -24.09 3.20 -62.48
#